data_AF-A0A2A2NDL9-F1
#
_entry.id   AF-A0A2A2NDL9-F1
#
_cell.length_a   1.000
_cell.length_b   1.000
_cell.length_c   1.000
_cell.angle_alpha   90.00
_cell.angle_beta   90.00
_cell.angle_gamma   90.00
#
_symmetry.space_group_name_H-M   'P 1'
#
loop_
_entity.id
_entity.type
_entity.pdbx_description
1 polymer ?
#
loop_
_entity_poly.entity_id
_entity_poly.type
_entity_poly.pdbx_seq_one_letter_code
_entity_poly.pdbx_strand_id
1 'polypeptide(L)' 'MTDQPKSPLDDAPEEVKLAVDLIYLLESNEIEPETALKAIKIVQNDLENKLSNK' A
#
# COMPACT_ATOMS: atom_id res chain seq x y z
N MET A 1 -18.79 20.87 -20.06
CA MET A 1 -18.46 20.60 -18.64
C MET A 1 -18.44 19.10 -18.50
N THR A 2 -17.26 18.49 -18.47
CA THR A 2 -17.12 17.03 -18.38
C THR A 2 -17.03 16.67 -16.90
N ASP A 3 -18.14 16.20 -16.33
CA ASP A 3 -18.12 15.40 -15.11
C ASP A 3 -17.37 14.09 -15.42
N GLN A 4 -16.05 14.10 -15.24
CA GLN A 4 -15.31 12.86 -15.08
C GLN A 4 -15.65 12.31 -13.70
N PRO A 5 -16.03 11.04 -13.56
CA PRO A 5 -16.22 10.43 -12.26
C PRO A 5 -14.86 10.45 -11.56
N LYS A 6 -14.74 11.32 -10.55
CA LYS A 6 -13.58 11.38 -9.67
C LYS A 6 -13.44 9.98 -9.06
N SER A 7 -12.32 9.31 -9.33
CA SER A 7 -12.15 7.96 -8.80
C SER A 7 -12.12 8.08 -7.27
N PRO A 8 -12.78 7.19 -6.50
CA PRO A 8 -12.79 7.28 -5.04
C PRO A 8 -11.39 7.30 -4.39
N LEU A 9 -10.37 6.88 -5.14
CA LEU A 9 -8.97 6.91 -4.77
C LEU A 9 -8.32 8.31 -4.88
N ASP A 10 -8.92 9.25 -5.62
CA ASP A 10 -8.36 10.59 -5.81
C ASP A 10 -8.43 11.42 -4.54
N ASP A 11 -9.44 11.19 -3.69
CA ASP A 11 -9.65 11.90 -2.42
C ASP A 11 -9.30 11.04 -1.18
N ALA A 12 -8.78 9.82 -1.36
CA ALA A 12 -8.39 8.96 -0.25
C ALA A 12 -7.12 9.46 0.48
N PRO A 13 -6.93 9.15 1.78
CA PRO A 13 -5.67 9.39 2.48
C PRO A 13 -4.48 8.74 1.78
N GLU A 14 -3.29 9.33 1.92
CA GLU A 14 -2.07 8.88 1.23
C GLU A 14 -1.73 7.41 1.54
N GLU A 15 -1.89 7.00 2.80
CA GLU A 15 -1.69 5.63 3.25
C GLU A 15 -2.66 4.64 2.60
N VAL A 16 -3.89 5.07 2.27
CA VAL A 16 -4.90 4.23 1.61
C VAL A 16 -4.53 4.07 0.14
N LYS A 17 -4.12 5.13 -0.54
CA LYS A 17 -3.67 5.07 -1.94
C LYS A 17 -2.45 4.14 -2.07
N LEU A 18 -1.47 4.32 -1.19
CA LEU A 18 -0.28 3.48 -1.18
C LEU A 18 -0.61 2.01 -0.90
N ALA A 19 -1.54 1.73 0.02
CA ALA A 19 -1.96 0.35 0.27
C ALA A 19 -2.60 -0.29 -0.98
N VAL A 20 -3.41 0.46 -1.74
CA VAL A 20 -4.02 -0.01 -2.98
C VAL A 20 -2.94 -0.31 -4.04
N ASP A 21 -1.97 0.58 -4.20
CA ASP A 21 -0.85 0.37 -5.15
C ASP A 21 -0.02 -0.86 -4.78
N LEU A 22 0.23 -1.07 -3.48
CA LEU A 22 0.97 -2.24 -2.99
C LEU A 22 0.19 -3.54 -3.21
N ILE A 23 -1.13 -3.54 -2.97
CA ILE A 23 -1.98 -4.71 -3.24
C ILE A 23 -1.94 -5.05 -4.74
N TYR A 24 -2.13 -4.04 -5.60
CA TYR A 24 -2.06 -4.23 -7.05
C TYR A 24 -0.71 -4.82 -7.48
N LEU A 25 0.40 -4.34 -6.92
CA LEU A 25 1.74 -4.85 -7.21
C LEU A 25 1.89 -6.33 -6.78
N LEU A 26 1.41 -6.68 -5.59
CA LEU A 26 1.49 -8.05 -5.07
C LEU A 26 0.66 -9.03 -5.92
N GLU A 27 -0.57 -8.63 -6.28
CA GLU A 27 -1.44 -9.43 -7.14
C GLU A 27 -0.86 -9.59 -8.55
N SER A 28 -0.32 -8.50 -9.13
CA SER A 28 0.28 -8.52 -10.47
C SER A 28 1.52 -9.40 -10.56
N ASN A 29 2.18 -9.67 -9.43
CA ASN A 29 3.33 -10.58 -9.33
C ASN A 29 2.95 -11.97 -8.79
N GLU A 30 1.65 -12.28 -8.70
CA GLU A 30 1.13 -13.58 -8.23
C GLU A 30 1.70 -13.98 -6.85
N ILE A 31 1.90 -12.99 -5.97
CA ILE A 31 2.44 -13.24 -4.63
C ILE A 31 1.35 -13.78 -3.72
N GLU A 32 1.56 -14.99 -3.21
CA GLU A 32 0.66 -15.61 -2.23
C GLU A 32 0.43 -14.70 -1.01
N PRO A 33 -0.84 -14.53 -0.54
CA PRO A 33 -1.16 -13.64 0.56
C PRO A 33 -0.35 -13.90 1.84
N GLU A 34 -0.07 -15.17 2.16
CA GLU A 34 0.75 -15.51 3.33
C GLU A 34 2.19 -15.00 3.20
N THR A 35 2.77 -15.06 1.99
CA THR A 35 4.10 -14.54 1.70
C THR A 35 4.10 -13.02 1.74
N ALA A 36 3.09 -12.39 1.15
CA ALA A 36 2.90 -10.95 1.18
C ALA A 36 2.81 -10.41 2.62
N LEU A 37 2.01 -11.04 3.48
CA LEU A 37 1.87 -10.64 4.88
C LEU A 37 3.18 -10.73 5.65
N LYS A 38 3.97 -11.80 5.45
CA LYS A 38 5.30 -11.95 6.06
C LYS A 38 6.25 -10.84 5.58
N ALA A 39 6.26 -10.53 4.29
CA ALA A 39 7.08 -9.46 3.73
C ALA A 39 6.67 -8.08 4.26
N ILE A 40 5.37 -7.78 4.28
CA ILE A 40 4.83 -6.52 4.83
C ILE A 40 5.22 -6.37 6.30
N LYS A 41 5.21 -7.45 7.09
CA LYS A 41 5.64 -7.39 8.49
C LYS A 41 7.11 -6.99 8.65
N ILE A 42 7.98 -7.46 7.75
CA ILE A 42 9.40 -7.08 7.73
C ILE A 42 9.54 -5.59 7.39
N VAL A 43 8.84 -5.12 6.36
CA VAL A 43 8.84 -3.71 5.95
C VAL A 43 8.32 -2.82 7.07
N GLN A 44 7.22 -3.20 7.72
CA GLN A 44 6.66 -2.49 8.87
C GLN A 44 7.71 -2.30 9.96
N ASN A 45 8.36 -3.39 10.38
CA ASN A 45 9.36 -3.35 11.45
C ASN A 45 10.56 -2.45 11.07
N ASP A 46 11.00 -2.45 9.80
CA ASP A 46 12.08 -1.56 9.32
C ASP A 46 11.69 -0.08 9.41
N LEU A 47 10.45 0.27 9.01
CA LEU A 47 9.92 1.63 9.12
C LEU A 47 9.78 2.07 10.59
N GLU A 48 9.25 1.19 11.46
CA GLU A 48 9.15 1.44 12.90
C GLU A 48 10.53 1.70 13.54
N ASN A 49 11.55 0.92 13.17
CA ASN A 49 12.92 1.13 13.62
C ASN A 49 13.47 2.49 13.16
N LYS A 50 13.20 2.89 11.91
CA LYS A 50 13.60 4.22 11.39
C LYS A 50 12.93 5.38 12.12
N LEU A 51 11.67 5.20 12.56
CA LEU A 51 10.96 6.19 13.36
C LEU A 51 11.47 6.24 14.80
N SER A 52 11.88 5.10 15.36
CA SER A 52 12.39 4.99 16.73
C SER A 52 13.84 5.47 16.87
N ASN A 53 14.61 5.43 15.78
CA ASN A 53 15.99 5.91 15.72
C ASN A 53 16.11 7.38 15.27
N LYS A 54 15.05 8.17 15.44
CA LYS A 54 15.08 9.64 15.32
C LYS A 54 15.54 10.30 16.61
#